data_AF-A0A7V9FD28-F1
#
_entry.id   AF-A0A7V9FD28-F1
#
_cell.length_a   1.000
_cell.length_b   1.000
_cell.length_c   1.000
_cell.angle_alpha   90.00
_cell.angle_beta   90.00
_cell.angle_gamma   90.00
#
_symmetry.space_group_name_H-M   'P 1'
#
loop_
_entity.id
_entity.type
_entity.pdbx_description
1 polymer ?
#
loop_
_entity_poly.entity_id
_entity_poly.type
_entity_poly.pdbx_seq_one_letter_code
_entity_poly.pdbx_strand_id
1 'polypeptide(L)'
;MSRIEPLRLQPIFQARVWGGDRLDPDSPDPIGEAWVVYEGNQVVDGAWAGKTLLEVTGELGAELLGTTAVAQTSHGFPLLIKLLHSREWLSVQVHPNDEQAARLEGLNTVGKTEAWHVLEADPGAQVIFGLNGEHSTAQLRRMAREGTFEDVLRYVPVERGDTLFTPAGCVHAIGPGLLIYEVQQTSDITYRLFDWNRPETAGRALHLDKGLQVIGACE
;
A
#
# COMPACT_ATOMS: atom_id res chain seq x y z
N MET A 1 -20.70 30.34 5.68
CA MET A 1 -19.93 29.10 5.90
C MET A 1 -18.48 29.47 5.74
N SER A 2 -17.63 29.20 6.74
CA SER A 2 -16.19 29.45 6.57
C SER A 2 -15.70 28.52 5.47
N ARG A 3 -14.87 29.02 4.55
CA ARG A 3 -14.33 28.17 3.48
C ARG A 3 -13.22 27.34 4.12
N ILE A 4 -13.29 26.01 3.98
CA ILE A 4 -12.14 25.17 4.33
C ILE A 4 -11.01 25.55 3.38
N GLU A 5 -9.90 26.00 3.94
CA GLU A 5 -8.68 26.30 3.20
C GLU A 5 -7.90 25.00 2.91
N PRO A 6 -7.09 24.95 1.84
CA PRO A 6 -6.24 23.79 1.57
C PRO A 6 -5.34 23.44 2.78
N LEU A 7 -5.36 22.17 3.20
CA LEU A 7 -4.53 21.68 4.29
C LEU A 7 -3.20 21.17 3.73
N ARG A 8 -2.08 21.79 4.13
CA ARG A 8 -0.76 21.25 3.84
C ARG A 8 -0.36 20.27 4.94
N LEU A 9 -0.08 19.03 4.54
CA LEU A 9 0.29 17.94 5.45
C LEU A 9 1.79 17.70 5.43
N GLN A 10 2.37 17.43 6.60
CA GLN A 10 3.75 16.99 6.75
C GLN A 10 3.85 15.49 6.41
N PRO A 11 4.62 15.08 5.38
CA PRO A 11 4.78 13.67 5.05
C PRO A 11 5.46 12.88 6.18
N ILE A 12 5.10 11.60 6.29
CA ILE A 12 5.78 10.63 7.16
C ILE A 12 6.60 9.70 6.27
N PHE A 13 7.91 9.71 6.44
CA PHE A 13 8.83 8.86 5.66
C PHE A 13 9.05 7.51 6.32
N GLN A 14 9.17 6.48 5.50
CA GLN A 14 9.32 5.10 5.93
C GLN A 14 10.55 4.46 5.28
N ALA A 15 11.52 4.10 6.11
CA ALA A 15 12.67 3.32 5.67
C ALA A 15 12.25 1.92 5.24
N ARG A 16 12.79 1.45 4.12
CA ARG A 16 12.51 0.13 3.54
C ARG A 16 13.77 -0.42 2.89
N VAL A 17 14.00 -1.72 3.02
CA VAL A 17 15.17 -2.39 2.41
C VAL A 17 15.23 -2.24 0.88
N TRP A 18 14.08 -2.04 0.25
CA TRP A 18 13.93 -1.83 -1.19
C TRP A 18 13.88 -0.34 -1.58
N GLY A 19 13.93 0.56 -0.61
CA GLY A 19 13.81 2.01 -0.80
C GLY A 19 15.07 2.65 -1.35
N GLY A 20 15.07 3.98 -1.42
CA GLY A 20 16.19 4.77 -1.94
C GLY A 20 16.27 6.17 -1.38
N ASP A 21 16.99 7.02 -2.08
CA ASP A 21 17.26 8.43 -1.75
C ASP A 21 16.27 9.41 -2.41
N ARG A 22 15.45 8.95 -3.36
CA ARG A 22 14.58 9.83 -4.15
C ARG A 22 13.54 10.60 -3.32
N LEU A 23 12.97 9.98 -2.29
CA LEU A 23 11.87 10.56 -1.51
C LEU A 23 12.34 11.50 -0.40
N ASP A 24 13.52 11.21 0.17
CA ASP A 24 14.20 12.04 1.16
C ASP A 24 15.72 11.92 0.95
N PRO A 25 16.32 12.78 0.11
CA PRO A 25 17.73 12.69 -0.26
C PRO A 25 18.70 12.91 0.91
N ASP A 26 18.24 13.54 1.98
CA ASP A 26 19.05 13.86 3.15
C ASP A 26 18.97 12.74 4.22
N SER A 27 18.07 11.76 4.04
CA SER A 27 17.94 10.61 4.94
C SER A 27 19.18 9.71 4.89
N PRO A 28 19.73 9.28 6.05
CA PRO A 28 20.78 8.27 6.10
C PRO A 28 20.27 6.86 5.77
N ASP A 29 18.96 6.63 5.88
CA ASP A 29 18.30 5.37 5.60
C ASP A 29 17.62 5.37 4.22
N PRO A 30 17.51 4.21 3.55
CA PRO A 30 16.78 4.10 2.28
C PRO A 30 15.27 4.27 2.51
N ILE A 31 14.70 5.37 2.03
CA ILE A 31 13.26 5.66 2.12
C ILE A 31 12.52 5.03 0.95
N GLY A 32 11.61 4.12 1.26
CA GLY A 32 10.77 3.44 0.27
C GLY A 32 9.39 4.05 0.12
N GLU A 33 8.82 4.58 1.20
CA GLU A 33 7.48 5.20 1.19
C GLU A 33 7.52 6.58 1.83
N ALA A 34 6.74 7.50 1.26
CA ALA A 34 6.36 8.76 1.89
C ALA A 34 4.84 8.77 2.01
N TRP A 35 4.30 8.73 3.22
CA TRP A 35 2.87 8.82 3.47
C TRP A 35 2.49 10.29 3.47
N VAL A 36 1.88 10.72 2.35
CA VAL A 36 1.60 12.14 2.05
C VAL A 36 0.19 12.54 2.47
N VAL A 37 -0.74 11.59 2.53
CA VAL A 37 -2.06 11.77 3.17
C VAL A 37 -2.39 10.52 3.98
N TYR A 38 -2.51 10.69 5.28
CA TYR A 38 -2.81 9.67 6.27
C TYR A 38 -3.38 10.37 7.50
N GLU A 39 -4.23 9.69 8.24
CA GLU A 39 -4.87 10.25 9.44
C GLU A 39 -3.85 10.74 10.48
N GLY A 40 -2.65 10.14 10.52
CA GLY A 40 -1.55 10.54 11.39
C GLY A 40 -0.72 11.74 10.90
N ASN A 41 -0.88 12.22 9.66
CA ASN A 41 -0.11 13.37 9.19
C ASN A 41 -0.55 14.65 9.91
N GLN A 42 0.42 15.50 10.28
CA GLN A 42 0.16 16.79 10.90
C GLN A 42 -0.05 17.89 9.86
N VAL A 43 -0.97 18.81 10.14
CA VAL A 43 -1.15 20.04 9.36
C VAL A 43 -0.01 21.01 9.69
N VAL A 44 0.62 21.55 8.65
CA VAL A 44 1.84 22.36 8.77
C VAL A 44 1.54 23.81 9.17
N ASP A 45 0.47 24.40 8.63
CA ASP A 45 0.15 25.82 8.77
C ASP A 45 -1.36 26.10 8.80
N GLY A 46 -1.71 27.38 8.98
CA GLY A 46 -3.10 27.83 9.07
C GLY A 46 -3.77 27.52 10.40
N ALA A 47 -5.11 27.58 10.41
CA ALA A 47 -5.92 27.46 11.64
C ALA A 47 -5.85 26.07 12.30
N TRP A 48 -5.40 25.06 11.56
CA TRP A 48 -5.33 23.66 12.00
C TRP A 48 -3.89 23.21 12.28
N ALA A 49 -2.91 24.11 12.21
CA ALA A 49 -1.49 23.78 12.40
C ALA A 49 -1.24 23.00 13.70
N GLY A 50 -0.45 21.93 13.61
CA GLY A 50 -0.10 21.05 14.72
C GLY A 50 -1.13 19.96 15.03
N LYS A 51 -2.36 20.04 14.51
CA LYS A 51 -3.33 18.94 14.58
C LYS A 51 -3.04 17.87 13.53
N THR A 52 -3.36 16.63 13.86
CA THR A 52 -3.37 15.50 12.93
C THR A 52 -4.59 15.57 12.00
N LEU A 53 -4.49 14.97 10.82
CA LEU A 53 -5.62 14.87 9.89
C LEU A 53 -6.80 14.12 10.52
N LEU A 54 -6.55 13.18 11.44
CA LEU A 54 -7.57 12.52 12.24
C LEU A 54 -8.36 13.51 13.11
N GLU A 55 -7.67 14.37 13.87
CA GLU A 55 -8.31 15.39 14.72
C GLU A 55 -9.12 16.38 13.90
N VAL A 56 -8.55 16.86 12.78
CA VAL A 56 -9.26 17.77 11.86
C VAL A 56 -10.51 17.10 11.27
N THR A 57 -10.40 15.82 10.89
CA THR A 57 -11.52 15.02 10.39
C THR A 57 -12.60 14.83 11.46
N GLY A 58 -12.21 14.59 12.70
CA GLY A 58 -13.14 14.45 13.82
C GLY A 58 -13.91 15.73 14.13
N GLU A 59 -13.29 16.90 13.95
CA GLU A 59 -13.94 18.20 14.19
C GLU A 59 -14.79 18.68 13.01
N LEU A 60 -14.32 18.50 11.77
CA LEU A 60 -15.01 19.01 10.58
C LEU A 60 -16.01 18.02 9.97
N GLY A 61 -15.80 16.71 10.17
CA GLY A 61 -16.66 15.65 9.64
C GLY A 61 -17.03 15.86 8.17
N ALA A 62 -18.32 16.00 7.90
CA ALA A 62 -18.85 16.15 6.55
C ALA A 62 -18.47 17.47 5.86
N GLU A 63 -18.03 18.50 6.60
CA GLU A 63 -17.52 19.73 6.00
C GLU A 63 -16.21 19.45 5.24
N LEU A 64 -15.35 18.60 5.80
CA LEU A 64 -14.08 18.18 5.18
C LEU A 64 -14.26 17.05 4.17
N LEU A 65 -14.96 15.99 4.57
CA LEU A 65 -15.02 14.74 3.80
C LEU A 65 -16.21 14.66 2.83
N GLY A 66 -17.21 15.53 3.00
CA GLY A 66 -18.52 15.35 2.39
C GLY A 66 -19.36 14.26 3.06
N THR A 67 -20.64 14.21 2.75
CA THR A 67 -21.60 13.30 3.40
C THR A 67 -21.43 11.84 2.98
N THR A 68 -21.03 11.59 1.73
CA THR A 68 -20.82 10.23 1.21
C THR A 68 -19.70 9.52 1.93
N ALA A 69 -18.53 10.16 2.06
CA ALA A 69 -17.38 9.56 2.74
C ALA A 69 -17.71 9.31 4.22
N VAL A 70 -18.28 10.29 4.94
CA VAL A 70 -18.68 10.11 6.34
C VAL A 70 -19.66 8.96 6.53
N ALA A 71 -20.59 8.75 5.61
CA ALA A 71 -21.55 7.64 5.70
C ALA A 71 -20.91 6.26 5.45
N GLN A 72 -19.76 6.21 4.80
CA GLN A 72 -19.06 4.99 4.42
C GLN A 72 -17.87 4.67 5.34
N THR A 73 -17.38 5.66 6.10
CA THR A 73 -16.27 5.50 7.04
C THR A 73 -16.79 5.37 8.47
N SER A 74 -16.42 4.29 9.14
CA SER A 74 -16.80 4.08 10.54
C SER A 74 -16.10 5.09 11.46
N HIS A 75 -14.81 5.36 11.24
CA HIS A 75 -13.99 6.31 11.99
C HIS A 75 -12.78 6.76 11.15
N GLY A 76 -12.37 8.02 11.26
CA GLY A 76 -11.11 8.53 10.70
C GLY A 76 -11.16 8.99 9.24
N PHE A 77 -9.97 9.24 8.67
CA PHE A 77 -9.81 9.67 7.29
C PHE A 77 -9.78 8.42 6.36
N PRO A 78 -10.58 8.36 5.28
CA PRO A 78 -10.84 7.11 4.54
C PRO A 78 -9.64 6.49 3.81
N LEU A 79 -8.65 7.31 3.48
CA LEU A 79 -7.59 6.95 2.54
C LEU A 79 -6.21 7.08 3.16
N LEU A 80 -5.31 6.23 2.68
CA LEU A 80 -3.87 6.40 2.81
C LEU A 80 -3.31 6.65 1.41
N ILE A 81 -2.55 7.72 1.24
CA ILE A 81 -1.93 8.09 -0.02
C ILE A 81 -0.43 8.15 0.18
N LYS A 82 0.30 7.45 -0.69
CA LYS A 82 1.75 7.29 -0.60
C LYS A 82 2.43 7.67 -1.91
N LEU A 83 3.64 8.18 -1.79
CA LEU A 83 4.65 8.05 -2.83
C LEU A 83 5.54 6.86 -2.50
N LEU A 84 5.76 5.97 -3.47
CA LEU A 84 6.67 4.85 -3.34
C LEU A 84 7.81 4.99 -4.33
N HIS A 85 9.03 4.77 -3.88
CA HIS A 85 10.20 4.68 -4.74
C HIS A 85 10.94 3.37 -4.48
N SER A 86 10.99 2.52 -5.51
CA SER A 86 11.55 1.18 -5.41
C SER A 86 12.86 1.05 -6.18
N ARG A 87 13.94 0.74 -5.47
CA ARG A 87 15.25 0.37 -6.06
C ARG A 87 15.43 -1.13 -6.21
N GLU A 88 14.69 -1.90 -5.42
CA GLU A 88 14.58 -3.35 -5.48
C GLU A 88 13.12 -3.76 -5.48
N TRP A 89 12.86 -5.05 -5.69
CA TRP A 89 11.52 -5.58 -5.55
C TRP A 89 10.98 -5.41 -4.12
N LEU A 90 9.74 -4.89 -4.04
CA LEU A 90 8.90 -5.09 -2.87
C LEU A 90 8.61 -6.58 -2.69
N SER A 91 8.19 -6.98 -1.50
CA SER A 91 7.76 -8.35 -1.31
C SER A 91 6.52 -8.67 -2.14
N VAL A 92 6.40 -9.92 -2.60
CA VAL A 92 5.15 -10.41 -3.19
C VAL A 92 4.10 -10.49 -2.10
N GLN A 93 2.98 -9.80 -2.30
CA GLN A 93 1.98 -9.60 -1.27
C GLN A 93 0.56 -9.70 -1.82
N VAL A 94 -0.38 -9.84 -0.90
CA VAL A 94 -1.81 -9.83 -1.15
C VAL A 94 -2.52 -9.17 0.02
N HIS A 95 -3.61 -8.48 -0.27
CA HIS A 95 -4.38 -7.73 0.70
C HIS A 95 -5.79 -8.29 0.87
N PRO A 96 -6.36 -8.34 2.08
CA PRO A 96 -7.76 -8.74 2.29
C PRO A 96 -8.73 -7.63 1.86
N ASN A 97 -9.95 -8.03 1.49
CA ASN A 97 -11.09 -7.10 1.44
C ASN A 97 -11.63 -6.81 2.85
N ASP A 98 -12.61 -5.92 2.98
CA ASP A 98 -13.15 -5.50 4.30
C ASP A 98 -13.70 -6.68 5.11
N GLU A 99 -14.46 -7.59 4.49
CA GLU A 99 -15.01 -8.77 5.17
C GLU A 99 -13.90 -9.70 5.68
N GLN A 100 -12.90 -9.95 4.83
CA GLN A 100 -11.75 -10.78 5.17
C GLN A 100 -10.88 -10.13 6.25
N ALA A 101 -10.67 -8.82 6.21
CA ALA A 101 -9.94 -8.06 7.22
C ALA A 101 -10.65 -8.14 8.57
N ALA A 102 -11.96 -7.91 8.59
CA ALA A 102 -12.77 -8.04 9.81
C ALA A 102 -12.70 -9.45 10.41
N ARG A 103 -12.71 -10.49 9.57
CA ARG A 103 -12.60 -11.89 9.99
C ARG A 103 -11.21 -12.29 10.49
N LEU A 104 -10.14 -11.79 9.86
CA LEU A 104 -8.77 -12.24 10.09
C LEU A 104 -7.97 -11.37 11.08
N GLU A 105 -8.32 -10.09 11.21
CA GLU A 105 -7.64 -9.11 12.06
C GLU A 105 -8.57 -8.47 13.12
N GLY A 106 -9.89 -8.58 12.95
CA GLY A 106 -10.89 -8.14 13.92
C GLY A 106 -11.86 -7.09 13.36
N LEU A 107 -13.06 -6.99 13.96
CA LEU A 107 -14.25 -6.31 13.40
C LEU A 107 -14.07 -4.83 12.99
N ASN A 108 -13.08 -4.13 13.53
CA ASN A 108 -12.82 -2.72 13.23
C ASN A 108 -11.75 -2.50 12.16
N THR A 109 -11.33 -3.57 11.49
CA THR A 109 -10.23 -3.53 10.51
C THR A 109 -10.80 -3.48 9.10
N VAL A 110 -10.34 -2.49 8.32
CA VAL A 110 -10.71 -2.34 6.91
C VAL A 110 -9.71 -3.07 6.02
N GLY A 111 -10.20 -3.54 4.88
CA GLY A 111 -9.39 -4.16 3.84
C GLY A 111 -8.44 -3.15 3.20
N LYS A 112 -7.72 -3.63 2.19
CA LYS A 112 -6.78 -2.81 1.45
C LYS A 112 -6.88 -3.08 -0.05
N THR A 113 -7.83 -2.39 -0.67
CA THR A 113 -7.83 -2.11 -2.11
C THR A 113 -7.00 -0.86 -2.37
N GLU A 114 -6.26 -0.86 -3.46
CA GLU A 114 -5.35 0.21 -3.84
C GLU A 114 -5.41 0.52 -5.35
N ALA A 115 -4.83 1.64 -5.73
CA ALA A 115 -4.59 2.02 -7.11
C ALA A 115 -3.22 2.68 -7.22
N TRP A 116 -2.47 2.32 -8.24
CA TRP A 116 -1.14 2.83 -8.52
C TRP A 116 -1.16 3.67 -9.77
N HIS A 117 -0.55 4.85 -9.69
CA HIS A 117 -0.23 5.66 -10.87
C HIS A 117 1.29 5.77 -10.98
N VAL A 118 1.83 5.36 -12.13
CA VAL A 118 3.27 5.35 -12.40
C VAL A 118 3.72 6.75 -12.78
N LEU A 119 4.42 7.43 -11.86
CA LEU A 119 4.95 8.77 -12.08
C LEU A 119 6.24 8.73 -12.91
N GLU A 120 7.12 7.77 -12.63
CA GLU A 120 8.37 7.53 -13.35
C GLU A 120 8.63 6.02 -13.42
N ALA A 121 9.22 5.58 -14.54
CA ALA A 121 9.59 4.18 -14.79
C ALA A 121 10.92 4.13 -15.57
N ASP A 122 11.89 3.40 -15.04
CA ASP A 122 13.14 3.11 -15.73
C ASP A 122 12.93 2.16 -16.93
N PRO A 123 13.84 2.14 -17.92
CA PRO A 123 13.76 1.19 -19.03
C PRO A 123 13.67 -0.26 -18.55
N GLY A 124 12.59 -0.94 -18.94
CA GLY A 124 12.32 -2.32 -18.55
C GLY A 124 11.72 -2.49 -17.16
N ALA A 125 11.23 -1.43 -16.52
CA ALA A 125 10.51 -1.52 -15.26
C ALA A 125 9.23 -2.36 -15.41
N GLN A 126 8.94 -3.15 -14.37
CA GLN A 126 7.82 -4.07 -14.34
C GLN A 126 7.21 -4.11 -12.96
N VAL A 127 5.95 -4.53 -12.90
CA VAL A 127 5.27 -4.94 -11.66
C VAL A 127 4.92 -6.41 -11.76
N ILE A 128 4.66 -7.03 -10.62
CA ILE A 128 3.94 -8.30 -10.56
C ILE A 128 2.46 -7.96 -10.37
N PHE A 129 1.62 -8.53 -11.22
CA PHE A 129 0.18 -8.31 -11.18
C PHE A 129 -0.54 -9.60 -11.56
N GLY A 130 -0.82 -10.39 -10.53
CA GLY A 130 -1.44 -11.71 -10.61
C GLY A 130 -0.45 -12.87 -10.66
N LEU A 131 -1.03 -14.07 -10.65
CA LEU A 131 -0.32 -15.33 -10.85
C LEU A 131 -0.34 -15.74 -12.33
N ASN A 132 0.71 -16.43 -12.77
CA ASN A 132 0.78 -17.04 -14.09
C ASN A 132 0.17 -18.45 -14.03
N GLY A 133 -1.09 -18.57 -14.44
CA GLY A 133 -1.85 -19.82 -14.42
C GLY A 133 -2.55 -20.11 -13.09
N GLU A 134 -3.25 -21.24 -13.05
CA GLU A 134 -4.01 -21.67 -11.88
C GLU A 134 -3.14 -22.53 -10.94
N HIS A 135 -3.13 -22.17 -9.65
CA HIS A 135 -2.34 -22.85 -8.63
C HIS A 135 -3.18 -23.11 -7.39
N SER A 136 -3.08 -24.31 -6.82
CA SER A 136 -3.66 -24.60 -5.52
C SER A 136 -2.89 -23.87 -4.40
N THR A 137 -3.57 -23.55 -3.31
CA THR A 137 -2.95 -22.97 -2.11
C THR A 137 -1.82 -23.86 -1.55
N ALA A 138 -1.92 -25.18 -1.70
CA ALA A 138 -0.88 -26.13 -1.30
C ALA A 138 0.39 -25.99 -2.17
N GLN A 139 0.25 -25.82 -3.49
CA GLN A 139 1.37 -25.57 -4.40
C GLN A 139 2.04 -24.24 -4.05
N LEU A 140 1.27 -23.15 -3.92
CA LEU A 140 1.78 -21.83 -3.58
C LEU A 140 2.54 -21.83 -2.25
N ARG A 141 1.99 -22.48 -1.21
CA ARG A 141 2.64 -22.63 0.09
C ARG A 141 3.98 -23.36 -0.02
N ARG A 142 4.03 -24.43 -0.81
CA ARG A 142 5.26 -25.20 -1.01
C ARG A 142 6.32 -24.33 -1.70
N MET A 143 5.96 -23.66 -2.80
CA MET A 143 6.88 -22.82 -3.56
C MET A 143 7.42 -21.64 -2.76
N ALA A 144 6.59 -21.04 -1.89
CA ALA A 144 7.04 -19.99 -0.98
C ALA A 144 8.12 -20.47 0.00
N ARG A 145 7.99 -21.71 0.50
CA ARG A 145 8.95 -22.33 1.44
C ARG A 145 10.21 -22.84 0.74
N GLU A 146 10.08 -23.28 -0.51
CA GLU A 146 11.19 -23.78 -1.33
C GLU A 146 11.95 -22.65 -2.03
N GLY A 147 11.46 -21.40 -1.95
CA GLY A 147 12.11 -20.23 -2.55
C GLY A 147 11.89 -20.10 -4.05
N THR A 148 10.87 -20.77 -4.60
CA THR A 148 10.57 -20.86 -6.05
C THR A 148 9.28 -20.14 -6.44
N PHE A 149 8.77 -19.26 -5.57
CA PHE A 149 7.50 -18.56 -5.80
C PHE A 149 7.51 -17.67 -7.07
N GLU A 150 8.69 -17.26 -7.53
CA GLU A 150 8.88 -16.45 -8.74
C GLU A 150 8.33 -17.10 -10.01
N ASP A 151 8.32 -18.44 -10.07
CA ASP A 151 7.91 -19.22 -11.24
C ASP A 151 6.41 -19.09 -11.56
N VAL A 152 5.61 -18.64 -10.59
CA VAL A 152 4.15 -18.50 -10.71
C VAL A 152 3.70 -17.04 -10.78
N LEU A 153 4.62 -16.10 -10.90
CA LEU A 153 4.30 -14.67 -10.93
C LEU A 153 4.05 -14.19 -12.36
N ARG A 154 3.05 -13.30 -12.52
CA ARG A 154 2.80 -12.61 -13.78
C ARG A 154 3.50 -11.26 -13.76
N TYR A 155 4.60 -11.15 -14.51
CA TYR A 155 5.32 -9.91 -14.73
C TYR A 155 4.61 -9.07 -15.80
N VAL A 156 4.35 -7.81 -15.49
CA VAL A 156 3.67 -6.86 -16.37
C VAL A 156 4.59 -5.65 -16.55
N PRO A 157 5.06 -5.35 -17.77
CA PRO A 157 5.80 -4.13 -18.03
C PRO A 157 4.91 -2.91 -17.81
N VAL A 158 5.49 -1.84 -17.29
CA VAL A 158 4.79 -0.57 -17.05
C VAL A 158 5.65 0.60 -17.51
N GLU A 159 4.98 1.67 -17.93
CA GLU A 159 5.61 2.93 -18.32
C GLU A 159 4.99 4.11 -17.56
N ARG A 160 5.68 5.26 -17.64
CA ARG A 160 5.17 6.50 -17.05
C ARG A 160 3.78 6.83 -17.57
N GLY A 161 2.86 7.09 -16.66
CA GLY A 161 1.47 7.41 -16.96
C GLY A 161 0.52 6.23 -16.84
N ASP A 162 1.03 5.00 -16.76
CA ASP A 162 0.20 3.82 -16.51
C ASP A 162 -0.51 3.92 -15.16
N THR A 163 -1.72 3.41 -15.11
CA THR A 163 -2.53 3.33 -13.90
C THR A 163 -3.07 1.92 -13.73
N LEU A 164 -2.85 1.33 -12.57
CA LEU A 164 -3.30 -0.01 -12.22
C LEU A 164 -4.24 0.10 -11.03
N PHE A 165 -5.45 -0.45 -11.17
CA PHE A 165 -6.32 -0.68 -10.03
C PHE A 165 -5.99 -2.04 -9.45
N THR A 166 -5.61 -2.11 -8.18
CA THR A 166 -5.20 -3.35 -7.52
C THR A 166 -6.27 -3.73 -6.51
N PRO A 167 -7.26 -4.55 -6.91
CA PRO A 167 -8.31 -4.98 -6.00
C PRO A 167 -7.74 -5.84 -4.87
N ALA A 168 -8.37 -5.78 -3.70
CA ALA A 168 -8.10 -6.73 -2.63
C ALA A 168 -8.18 -8.18 -3.15
N GLY A 169 -7.20 -8.99 -2.75
CA GLY A 169 -6.99 -10.36 -3.20
C GLY A 169 -6.07 -10.51 -4.41
N CYS A 170 -5.75 -9.43 -5.13
CA CYS A 170 -4.76 -9.49 -6.18
C CYS A 170 -3.35 -9.74 -5.61
N VAL A 171 -2.66 -10.78 -6.10
CA VAL A 171 -1.23 -11.01 -5.79
C VAL A 171 -0.40 -10.03 -6.59
N HIS A 172 0.42 -9.23 -5.92
CA HIS A 172 1.17 -8.17 -6.61
C HIS A 172 2.51 -7.85 -5.93
N ALA A 173 3.37 -7.13 -6.65
CA ALA A 173 4.58 -6.51 -6.13
C ALA A 173 5.03 -5.37 -7.06
N ILE A 174 5.56 -4.30 -6.48
CA ILE A 174 6.22 -3.24 -7.26
C ILE A 174 7.68 -3.63 -7.48
N GLY A 175 8.12 -3.59 -8.75
CA GLY A 175 9.50 -3.87 -9.14
C GLY A 175 10.44 -2.66 -9.02
N PRO A 176 11.73 -2.86 -9.28
CA PRO A 176 12.73 -1.80 -9.21
C PRO A 176 12.54 -0.74 -10.32
N GLY A 177 13.04 0.47 -10.06
CA GLY A 177 13.06 1.56 -11.03
C GLY A 177 11.71 2.27 -11.19
N LEU A 178 10.85 2.23 -10.16
CA LEU A 178 9.52 2.83 -10.19
C LEU A 178 9.37 3.93 -9.15
N LEU A 179 8.75 5.04 -9.56
CA LEU A 179 8.16 6.04 -8.67
C LEU A 179 6.63 5.97 -8.85
N ILE A 180 5.91 5.62 -7.80
CA ILE A 180 4.47 5.37 -7.83
C ILE A 180 3.74 6.32 -6.88
N TYR A 181 2.62 6.86 -7.34
CA TYR A 181 1.59 7.45 -6.49
C TYR A 181 0.53 6.38 -6.20
N GLU A 182 0.45 5.95 -4.94
CA GLU A 182 -0.50 4.93 -4.49
C GLU A 182 -1.62 5.59 -3.70
N VAL A 183 -2.86 5.27 -4.08
CA VAL A 183 -4.07 5.61 -3.32
C VAL A 183 -4.67 4.30 -2.82
N GLN A 184 -4.87 4.19 -1.52
CA GLN A 184 -5.39 2.98 -0.91
C GLN A 184 -6.42 3.29 0.17
N GLN A 185 -7.21 2.30 0.55
CA GLN A 185 -7.96 2.34 1.82
C GLN A 185 -7.01 2.62 2.99
N THR A 186 -7.50 3.24 4.06
CA THR A 186 -6.72 3.52 5.29
C THR A 186 -6.39 2.24 6.07
N SER A 187 -5.50 1.42 5.51
CA SER A 187 -5.12 0.10 6.03
C SER A 187 -3.66 -0.19 5.75
N ASP A 188 -2.94 -0.70 6.74
CA ASP A 188 -1.55 -1.14 6.57
C ASP A 188 -1.43 -2.68 6.57
N ILE A 189 -2.55 -3.41 6.37
CA ILE A 189 -2.53 -4.87 6.34
C ILE A 189 -1.83 -5.36 5.08
N THR A 190 -0.75 -6.11 5.27
CA THR A 190 0.00 -6.74 4.19
C THR A 190 0.26 -8.20 4.50
N TYR A 191 -0.31 -9.11 3.71
CA TYR A 191 0.08 -10.53 3.77
C TYR A 191 1.17 -10.81 2.76
N ARG A 192 2.39 -10.87 3.27
CA ARG A 192 3.56 -11.24 2.49
C ARG A 192 3.55 -12.72 2.14
N LEU A 193 3.62 -13.06 0.86
CA LEU A 193 3.67 -14.43 0.36
C LEU A 193 5.11 -14.87 0.06
N PHE A 194 5.93 -13.97 -0.45
CA PHE A 194 7.32 -14.26 -0.81
C PHE A 194 8.16 -12.98 -0.74
N ASP A 195 9.46 -13.13 -0.42
CA ASP A 195 10.35 -11.99 -0.20
C ASP A 195 11.75 -12.13 -0.82
N TRP A 196 11.84 -12.81 -1.97
CA TRP A 196 13.08 -12.92 -2.76
C TRP A 196 14.22 -13.58 -1.99
N ASN A 197 13.87 -14.53 -1.12
CA ASN A 197 14.81 -15.25 -0.25
C ASN A 197 15.68 -14.32 0.63
N ARG A 198 15.23 -13.07 0.87
CA ARG A 198 15.86 -12.16 1.84
C ARG A 198 15.73 -12.74 3.26
N PRO A 199 16.69 -12.50 4.16
CA PRO A 199 16.60 -12.97 5.54
C PRO A 199 15.31 -12.52 6.22
N GLU A 200 14.61 -13.45 6.86
CA GLU A 200 13.43 -13.13 7.66
C GLU A 200 13.82 -12.23 8.85
N THR A 201 13.04 -11.17 9.03
CA THR A 201 13.12 -10.28 10.20
C THR A 201 11.71 -10.07 10.74
N ALA A 202 11.57 -9.57 11.97
CA ALA A 202 10.26 -9.35 12.58
C ALA A 202 9.32 -8.50 11.69
N GLY A 203 9.84 -7.49 10.98
CA GLY A 203 9.07 -6.66 10.05
C GLY A 203 8.84 -7.29 8.66
N ARG A 204 9.46 -8.43 8.36
CA ARG A 204 9.46 -9.06 7.03
C ARG A 204 8.95 -10.50 7.00
N ALA A 205 8.33 -10.98 8.08
CA ALA A 205 7.76 -12.32 8.14
C ALA A 205 6.79 -12.61 6.98
N LEU A 206 6.74 -13.87 6.55
CA LEU A 206 5.73 -14.37 5.63
C LEU A 206 4.43 -14.67 6.36
N HIS A 207 3.29 -14.44 5.70
CA HIS A 207 1.95 -14.58 6.27
C HIS A 207 1.13 -15.64 5.50
N LEU A 208 1.74 -16.78 5.20
CA LEU A 208 1.16 -17.79 4.29
C LEU A 208 -0.21 -18.33 4.73
N ASP A 209 -0.47 -18.41 6.03
CA ASP A 209 -1.78 -18.87 6.53
C ASP A 209 -2.91 -17.90 6.20
N LYS A 210 -2.67 -16.59 6.33
CA LYS A 210 -3.67 -15.56 6.04
C LYS A 210 -3.68 -15.17 4.56
N GLY A 211 -2.51 -14.94 3.97
CA GLY A 211 -2.36 -14.49 2.58
C GLY A 211 -2.99 -15.45 1.57
N LEU A 212 -2.77 -16.75 1.72
CA LEU A 212 -3.33 -17.74 0.79
C LEU A 212 -4.87 -17.86 0.89
N GLN A 213 -5.49 -17.44 1.99
CA GLN A 213 -6.96 -17.45 2.13
C GLN A 213 -7.64 -16.30 1.39
N VAL A 214 -6.90 -15.25 1.04
CA VAL A 214 -7.47 -14.02 0.48
C VAL A 214 -7.12 -13.81 -0.99
N ILE A 215 -6.32 -14.70 -1.59
CA ILE A 215 -6.01 -14.64 -3.03
C ILE A 215 -7.32 -14.68 -3.83
N GLY A 216 -7.44 -13.72 -4.73
CA GLY A 216 -8.55 -13.54 -5.66
C GLY A 216 -8.02 -13.14 -7.04
N ALA A 217 -8.92 -12.64 -7.89
CA ALA A 217 -8.57 -12.18 -9.23
C ALA A 217 -7.88 -10.81 -9.19
N CYS A 218 -6.97 -10.60 -10.14
CA CYS A 218 -6.45 -9.29 -10.50
C CYS A 218 -7.20 -8.86 -11.77
N GLU A 219 -8.33 -8.17 -11.62
CA GLU A 219 -9.14 -7.66 -12.74
C GLU A 219 -8.74 -6.24 -13.12
#